data_AF-A0A530ZMD5-F1
#
_entry.id   AF-A0A530ZMD5-F1
#
_cell.length_a   1.000
_cell.length_b   1.000
_cell.length_c   1.000
_cell.angle_alpha   90.00
_cell.angle_beta   90.00
_cell.angle_gamma   90.00
#
_symmetry.space_group_name_H-M   'P 1'
#
loop_
_entity.id
_entity.type
_entity.pdbx_description
1 polymer ?
#
loop_
_entity_poly.entity_id
_entity_poly.type
_entity_poly.pdbx_seq_one_letter_code
_entity_poly.pdbx_strand_id
1 'polypeptide(L)' 'DIPIVIRCCMFSTGSMAAQHADRPYPLFMNVPGLKIISPTSPADIKGLMKSAIRDGDPVLVFEEKRLWPLKGNVPTDPDH' A
#
# COMPACT_ATOMS: atom_id res chain seq x y z
N ASP A 1 13.87 16.22 -2.50
CA ASP A 1 13.09 15.07 -2.99
C ASP A 1 13.68 13.79 -2.43
N ILE A 2 12.84 12.89 -1.93
CA ILE A 2 13.21 11.55 -1.45
C ILE A 2 12.24 10.56 -2.11
N PRO A 3 12.50 10.17 -3.38
CA PRO A 3 11.57 9.38 -4.19
C PRO A 3 11.68 7.90 -3.83
N ILE A 4 11.18 7.54 -2.65
CA ILE A 4 11.22 6.16 -2.14
C ILE A 4 9.80 5.69 -1.89
N VAL A 5 9.47 4.52 -2.45
CA VAL A 5 8.22 3.85 -2.15
C VAL A 5 8.50 2.52 -1.45
N ILE A 6 8.01 2.37 -0.23
CA ILE A 6 8.18 1.17 0.59
C ILE A 6 6.87 0.40 0.57
N ARG A 7 6.93 -0.87 0.17
CA ARG A 7 5.78 -1.78 0.17
C ARG A 7 5.88 -2.74 1.34
N CYS A 8 4.84 -2.77 2.17
CA CYS A 8 4.73 -3.58 3.36
C CYS A 8 3.54 -4.53 3.24
N CYS A 9 3.81 -5.83 3.33
CA CYS A 9 2.77 -6.86 3.32
C CYS A 9 2.25 -7.10 4.74
N MET A 10 0.93 -7.02 4.90
CA MET A 10 0.21 -7.33 6.14
C MET A 10 -0.54 -8.65 6.00
N PHE A 11 -0.47 -9.48 7.03
CA PHE A 11 -1.13 -10.79 7.05
C PHE A 11 -2.23 -10.78 8.11
N SER A 12 -3.46 -11.12 7.71
CA SER A 12 -4.56 -11.33 8.67
C SER A 12 -4.88 -12.82 8.91
N THR A 13 -4.22 -13.74 8.19
CA THR A 13 -4.53 -15.18 8.20
C THR A 13 -3.26 -16.03 8.08
N GLY A 14 -3.38 -17.34 8.34
CA GLY A 14 -2.33 -18.32 8.05
C GLY A 14 -1.38 -18.68 9.21
N SER A 15 -1.77 -18.46 10.47
CA SER A 15 -0.98 -18.86 11.65
C SER A 15 0.45 -18.28 11.68
N MET A 16 0.59 -16.99 11.35
CA MET A 16 1.88 -16.29 11.21
C MET A 16 2.45 -15.73 12.53
N ALA A 17 1.83 -16.05 13.67
CA ALA A 17 2.12 -15.47 14.99
C ALA A 17 1.92 -13.94 15.07
N ALA A 18 2.05 -13.39 16.27
CA ALA A 18 1.71 -11.99 16.55
C ALA A 18 2.57 -10.97 15.77
N GLN A 19 3.88 -11.23 15.64
CA GLN A 19 4.82 -10.30 15.00
C GLN A 19 4.61 -10.12 13.49
N HIS A 20 3.91 -11.05 12.82
CA HIS A 20 3.62 -10.96 11.39
C HIS A 20 2.15 -10.60 11.10
N ALA A 21 1.31 -10.47 12.13
CA ALA A 21 -0.13 -10.24 12.00
C ALA A 21 -0.57 -8.82 12.40
N ASP A 22 0.39 -7.94 12.66
CA ASP A 22 0.15 -6.59 13.16
C ASP A 22 -0.25 -5.60 12.04
N ARG A 23 -0.77 -4.43 12.45
CA ARG A 23 -1.11 -3.30 11.58
C ARG A 23 -0.27 -2.08 12.00
N PRO A 24 0.96 -1.97 11.49
CA PRO A 24 1.94 -1.00 12.00
C PRO A 24 1.75 0.42 11.45
N TYR A 25 0.87 0.64 10.46
CA TYR A 25 0.65 1.96 9.86
C TYR A 25 0.32 3.09 10.85
N PRO A 26 -0.38 2.88 12.00
CA PRO A 26 -0.64 3.96 12.97
C PRO A 26 0.63 4.53 13.60
N LEU A 27 1.72 3.76 13.67
CA LEU A 27 3.00 4.23 14.18
C LEU A 27 3.59 5.35 13.32
N PHE A 28 3.27 5.35 12.02
CA PHE A 28 3.81 6.29 11.04
C PHE A 28 2.86 7.46 10.75
N MET A 29 1.58 7.35 11.10
CA MET A 29 0.56 8.36 10.77
C MET A 29 0.83 9.75 11.35
N ASN A 30 1.59 9.82 12.44
CA ASN A 30 1.96 11.09 13.09
C ASN A 30 3.35 11.60 12.69
N VAL A 31 3.99 10.99 11.68
CA VAL A 31 5.31 11.40 11.19
C VAL A 31 5.11 12.34 9.99
N PRO A 32 5.43 13.64 10.11
CA PRO A 32 5.31 14.59 9.00
C PRO A 32 6.24 14.22 7.85
N GLY A 33 5.80 14.51 6.61
CA GLY A 33 6.57 14.23 5.40
C GLY A 33 6.45 12.81 4.87
N LEU A 34 5.77 11.90 5.59
CA LEU A 34 5.40 10.59 5.06
C LEU A 34 3.99 10.63 4.47
N LYS A 35 3.83 10.00 3.31
CA LYS A 35 2.53 9.68 2.73
C LYS A 35 2.25 8.20 2.96
N ILE A 36 1.04 7.86 3.39
CA ILE A 36 0.65 6.49 3.74
C ILE A 36 -0.58 6.10 2.93
N ILE A 37 -0.53 4.96 2.24
CA ILE A 37 -1.65 4.40 1.49
C ILE A 37 -1.93 2.94 1.89
N SER A 38 -3.21 2.56 1.86
CA SER A 38 -3.69 1.20 2.16
C SER A 38 -4.78 0.82 1.14
N PRO A 39 -4.39 0.25 -0.02
CA PRO A 39 -5.31 -0.04 -1.11
C PRO A 39 -6.22 -1.24 -0.81
N THR A 40 -7.45 -1.21 -1.32
CA THR A 40 -8.46 -2.26 -1.06
C THR A 40 -9.01 -2.95 -2.31
N SER A 41 -8.82 -2.33 -3.49
CA SER A 41 -9.27 -2.87 -4.78
C SER A 41 -8.12 -3.00 -5.79
N PRO A 42 -8.27 -3.83 -6.84
CA PRO A 42 -7.33 -3.88 -7.95
C PRO A 42 -7.13 -2.55 -8.67
N ALA A 43 -8.16 -1.70 -8.73
CA ALA A 43 -8.05 -0.35 -9.29
C ALA A 43 -7.23 0.56 -8.35
N ASP A 44 -7.49 0.49 -7.03
CA ASP A 44 -6.78 1.29 -6.02
C ASP A 44 -5.29 1.02 -6.07
N ILE A 45 -4.87 -0.26 -6.03
CA ILE A 45 -3.44 -0.60 -6.02
C ILE A 45 -2.76 -0.14 -7.31
N LYS A 46 -3.41 -0.23 -8.48
CA LYS A 46 -2.82 0.29 -9.72
C LYS A 46 -2.65 1.80 -9.67
N GLY A 47 -3.73 2.53 -9.39
CA GLY A 47 -3.72 4.01 -9.40
C GLY A 47 -2.79 4.57 -8.34
N LEU A 48 -2.97 4.16 -7.08
CA LEU A 48 -2.19 4.67 -5.96
C LEU A 48 -0.71 4.31 -6.07
N MET A 49 -0.35 3.14 -6.60
CA MET A 49 1.05 2.78 -6.82
C MET A 49 1.69 3.63 -7.93
N LYS A 50 0.96 3.91 -9.02
CA LYS A 50 1.44 4.84 -10.06
C LYS A 50 1.63 6.24 -9.51
N SER A 51 0.68 6.75 -8.72
CA SER A 51 0.80 8.05 -8.06
C SER A 51 1.99 8.09 -7.11
N ALA A 52 2.14 7.10 -6.23
CA ALA A 52 3.23 7.03 -5.26
C ALA A 52 4.62 7.04 -5.92
N ILE A 53 4.80 6.32 -7.03
CA ILE A 53 6.08 6.31 -7.77
C ILE A 53 6.39 7.68 -8.40
N ARG A 54 5.37 8.46 -8.78
CA ARG A 54 5.51 9.76 -9.45
C ARG A 54 5.64 10.94 -8.48
N ASP A 55 5.32 10.73 -7.20
CA ASP A 55 5.05 11.79 -6.22
C ASP A 55 6.31 12.43 -5.61
N GLY A 56 7.50 11.85 -5.80
CA GLY A 56 8.79 12.46 -5.42
C GLY A 56 9.11 12.48 -3.91
N ASP A 57 8.09 12.22 -3.08
CA ASP A 57 8.14 12.12 -1.63
C ASP A 57 8.17 10.65 -1.15
N PRO A 58 8.52 10.38 0.12
CA PRO A 58 8.50 9.04 0.66
C PRO A 58 7.07 8.53 0.90
N VAL A 59 6.72 7.40 0.28
CA VAL A 59 5.39 6.78 0.38
C VAL A 59 5.48 5.38 0.99
N LEU A 60 4.68 5.13 2.04
CA LEU A 60 4.48 3.81 2.64
C LEU A 60 3.18 3.18 2.11
N VAL A 61 3.31 2.00 1.52
CA VAL A 61 2.19 1.22 0.96
C VAL A 61 1.95 0.00 1.84
N PHE A 62 0.82 -0.05 2.52
CA PHE A 62 0.43 -1.18 3.37
C PHE A 62 -0.59 -2.04 2.63
N GLU A 63 -0.15 -3.21 2.15
CA GLU A 63 -0.97 -4.15 1.40
C GLU A 63 -1.50 -5.26 2.29
N GLU A 64 -2.79 -5.56 2.20
CA GLU A 64 -3.35 -6.75 2.85
C GLU A 64 -3.22 -7.97 1.93
N LYS A 65 -2.43 -8.97 2.34
CA LYS A 65 -2.15 -10.17 1.54
C LYS A 65 -3.42 -10.90 1.10
N ARG A 66 -4.45 -10.92 1.95
CA ARG A 66 -5.74 -11.56 1.64
C ARG A 66 -6.41 -10.98 0.37
N LEU A 67 -6.09 -9.75 0.00
CA LEU A 67 -6.65 -9.07 -1.17
C LEU A 67 -5.88 -9.32 -2.46
N TRP A 68 -4.67 -9.88 -2.42
CA TRP A 68 -3.90 -10.18 -3.63
C TRP A 68 -4.62 -11.05 -4.69
N PRO A 69 -5.42 -12.08 -4.33
CA PRO A 69 -6.15 -12.85 -5.34
C PRO A 69 -7.43 -12.15 -5.84
N LEU A 70 -7.82 -11.01 -5.25
CA LEU A 70 -9.04 -10.29 -5.64
C LEU A 70 -8.92 -9.81 -7.09
N LYS A 71 -9.90 -10.16 -7.91
CA LYS A 71 -10.02 -9.67 -9.29
C LYS A 71 -11.12 -8.63 -9.36
N GLY A 72 -10.93 -7.62 -10.20
CA GLY A 72 -11.87 -6.52 -10.36
C GLY A 72 -11.53 -5.72 -11.61
N ASN A 73 -12.43 -4.81 -11.99
CA ASN A 73 -12.20 -3.93 -13.13
C ASN A 73 -11.05 -2.97 -12.81
N VAL A 74 -10.07 -2.91 -13.73
CA VAL A 74 -8.92 -2.02 -13.61
C VAL A 74 -8.91 -1.13 -14.84
N PRO A 75 -9.02 0.21 -14.70
CA PRO A 75 -8.99 1.10 -15.85
C PRO A 75 -7.68 0.93 -16.63
N THR A 76 -7.76 0.87 -17.96
CA THR A 76 -6.60 0.65 -18.84
C THR A 76 -6.01 1.94 -19.40
N ASP A 77 -6.69 3.06 -19.20
CA ASP A 77 -6.22 4.39 -19.60
C ASP A 77 -4.79 4.62 -19.07
N PRO A 78 -3.83 5.03 -19.94
CA PRO A 78 -2.47 5.38 -19.54
C PRO A 78 -2.39 6.44 -18.44
N ASP A 79 -3.36 7.35 -18.40
CA ASP A 79 -3.37 8.51 -17.50
C ASP A 79 -4.10 8.26 -16.18
N HIS A 80 -4.73 7.09 -16.02
CA HIS A 80 -5.34 6.65 -14.77
C HIS A 80 -4.33 6.09 -13.75
#